data_AF-A0A9R0QZH5-F1
#
_entry.id   AF-A0A9R0QZH5-F1
#
_cell.length_a   1.000
_cell.length_b   1.000
_cell.length_c   1.000
_cell.angle_alpha   90.00
_cell.angle_beta   90.00
_cell.angle_gamma   90.00
#
_symmetry.space_group_name_H-M   'P 1'
#
loop_
_entity.id
_entity.type
_entity.pdbx_description
1 polymer ?
#
loop_
_entity_poly.entity_id
_entity_poly.type
_entity_poly.pdbx_seq_one_letter_code
_entity_poly.pdbx_strand_id
1 'polypeptide(L)'
;MKKKASEGLFVFDEKVSRERMVKYCVHAEIPFLKFEDPHLQPWIGSMQPTFQIKGRHTIRDDAEKMYKGMKKDIEVELQNSDSRICLTSDM
;
A
#
# COMPACT_ATOMS: atom_id res chain seq x y z
N MET A 1 -17.83 14.63 -6.79
CA MET A 1 -16.61 14.78 -5.98
C MET A 1 -16.14 16.23 -6.03
N LYS A 2 -16.04 16.93 -4.89
CA LYS A 2 -15.48 18.29 -4.86
C LYS A 2 -13.95 18.19 -4.94
N LYS A 3 -13.33 18.77 -5.96
CA LYS A 3 -11.86 18.96 -6.00
C LYS A 3 -11.47 19.89 -4.85
N LYS A 4 -10.64 19.43 -3.92
CA LYS A 4 -10.00 20.32 -2.94
C LYS A 4 -9.15 21.31 -3.73
N ALA A 5 -9.39 22.60 -3.54
CA ALA A 5 -8.47 23.63 -3.99
C ALA A 5 -7.13 23.40 -3.29
N SER A 6 -6.04 23.31 -4.05
CA SER A 6 -4.70 23.17 -3.50
C SER A 6 -4.27 24.52 -2.93
N GLU A 7 -4.45 24.71 -1.62
CA GLU A 7 -3.75 25.75 -0.89
C GLU A 7 -2.27 25.33 -0.77
N GLY A 8 -1.47 25.69 -1.77
CA GLY A 8 -0.03 25.43 -1.82
C GLY A 8 0.46 24.85 -3.16
N LEU A 9 1.77 25.01 -3.41
CA LEU A 9 2.46 24.34 -4.51
C LEU A 9 2.44 22.83 -4.25
N PHE A 10 1.89 22.04 -5.16
CA PHE A 10 1.90 20.58 -5.05
C PHE A 10 3.32 20.05 -5.19
N VAL A 11 3.78 19.32 -4.18
CA VAL A 11 5.06 18.59 -4.18
C VAL A 11 4.78 17.10 -4.17
N PHE A 12 5.28 16.39 -5.17
CA PHE A 12 5.12 14.95 -5.27
C PHE A 12 6.04 14.23 -4.28
N ASP A 13 5.49 13.30 -3.52
CA ASP A 13 6.23 12.42 -2.61
C ASP A 13 6.13 10.97 -3.11
N GLU A 14 7.24 10.46 -3.66
CA GLU A 14 7.34 9.10 -4.19
C GLU A 14 7.03 8.05 -3.11
N LYS A 15 7.50 8.27 -1.88
CA LYS A 15 7.33 7.32 -0.78
C LYS A 15 5.87 7.22 -0.38
N VAL A 16 5.20 8.36 -0.20
CA VAL A 16 3.77 8.40 0.13
C VAL A 16 2.93 7.79 -1.00
N SER A 17 3.27 8.09 -2.25
CA SER A 17 2.59 7.49 -3.42
C SER A 17 2.74 5.96 -3.42
N ARG A 18 3.96 5.46 -3.21
CA ARG A 18 4.26 4.02 -3.16
C ARG A 18 3.52 3.31 -2.03
N GLU A 19 3.52 3.88 -0.83
CA GLU A 19 2.79 3.33 0.32
C GLU A 19 1.28 3.24 0.05
N ARG A 20 0.68 4.27 -0.57
CA ARG A 20 -0.74 4.26 -0.96
C ARG A 20 -1.04 3.21 -2.03
N MET A 21 -0.16 3.06 -3.02
CA MET A 21 -0.28 2.04 -4.06
C MET A 21 -0.23 0.63 -3.48
N VAL A 22 0.71 0.35 -2.58
CA VAL A 22 0.81 -0.97 -1.90
C VAL A 22 -0.44 -1.27 -1.09
N LYS A 23 -0.97 -0.28 -0.34
CA LYS A 23 -2.25 -0.43 0.38
C LYS A 23 -3.41 -0.78 -0.56
N TYR A 24 -3.50 -0.09 -1.70
CA TYR A 24 -4.50 -0.39 -2.71
C TYR A 24 -4.34 -1.82 -3.26
N CYS A 25 -3.12 -2.24 -3.58
CA CYS A 25 -2.85 -3.58 -4.09
C CYS A 25 -3.25 -4.68 -3.12
N VAL A 26 -2.95 -4.51 -1.83
CA VAL A 26 -3.38 -5.47 -0.79
C VAL A 26 -4.91 -5.47 -0.67
N HIS A 27 -5.54 -4.30 -0.61
CA HIS A 27 -6.99 -4.19 -0.45
C HIS A 27 -7.79 -4.77 -1.62
N ALA A 28 -7.32 -4.54 -2.85
CA ALA A 28 -7.98 -4.99 -4.07
C ALA A 28 -7.40 -6.33 -4.60
N GLU A 29 -6.57 -7.01 -3.80
CA GLU A 29 -5.95 -8.31 -4.13
C GLU A 29 -5.26 -8.33 -5.51
N ILE A 30 -4.58 -7.23 -5.85
CA ILE A 30 -3.94 -7.07 -7.15
C ILE A 30 -2.76 -8.04 -7.27
N PRO A 31 -2.73 -8.93 -8.29
CA PRO A 31 -1.59 -9.83 -8.48
C PRO A 31 -0.30 -9.06 -8.74
N PHE A 32 0.79 -9.40 -8.05
CA PHE A 32 2.07 -8.70 -8.23
C PHE A 32 2.63 -8.79 -9.65
N LEU A 33 2.24 -9.81 -10.43
CA LEU A 33 2.59 -9.92 -11.84
C LEU A 33 2.12 -8.72 -12.67
N LYS A 34 1.08 -7.99 -12.24
CA LYS A 34 0.61 -6.76 -12.90
C LYS A 34 1.67 -5.66 -12.94
N PHE A 35 2.67 -5.72 -12.07
CA PHE A 35 3.79 -4.77 -12.06
C PHE A 35 4.85 -5.04 -13.13
N GLU A 36 4.72 -6.15 -13.87
CA GLU A 36 5.52 -6.46 -15.06
C GLU A 36 4.74 -6.18 -16.35
N ASP A 37 3.50 -5.67 -16.25
CA ASP A 37 2.69 -5.31 -17.41
C ASP A 37 3.29 -4.11 -18.15
N PRO A 38 3.57 -4.23 -19.47
CA PRO A 38 4.22 -3.18 -20.23
C PRO A 38 3.38 -1.90 -20.35
N HIS A 39 2.07 -1.96 -20.08
CA HIS A 39 1.16 -0.80 -20.13
C HIS A 39 1.06 -0.05 -18.80
N LEU A 40 1.51 -0.65 -17.69
CA LEU A 40 1.41 -0.03 -16.37
C LEU A 40 2.29 1.23 -16.27
N GLN A 41 3.58 1.13 -16.61
CA GLN A 41 4.51 2.27 -16.52
C GLN A 41 4.11 3.43 -17.45
N PRO A 42 3.69 3.21 -18.72
CA PRO A 42 3.14 4.27 -19.56
C PRO A 42 1.93 4.99 -18.95
N TRP A 43 1.00 4.24 -18.35
CA TRP A 43 -0.18 4.84 -17.71
C TRP A 43 0.23 5.72 -16.53
N ILE A 44 1.07 5.23 -15.62
CA ILE A 44 1.53 6.04 -14.48
C ILE A 44 2.39 7.23 -14.94
N GLY A 45 3.23 7.03 -15.97
CA GLY A 45 4.04 8.09 -16.58
C GLY A 45 3.20 9.23 -17.15
N SER A 46 1.98 8.96 -17.62
CA SER A 46 1.03 10.00 -18.06
C SER A 46 0.52 10.90 -16.93
N MET A 47 0.58 10.41 -15.67
CA MET A 47 0.17 11.16 -14.48
C MET A 47 1.37 11.81 -13.77
N GLN A 48 2.49 11.09 -13.66
CA GLN A 48 3.73 11.58 -13.05
C GLN A 48 4.94 10.97 -13.79
N PRO A 49 5.55 11.70 -14.74
CA PRO A 49 6.66 11.19 -15.56
C PRO A 49 7.91 10.80 -14.77
N THR A 50 8.12 11.40 -13.60
CA THR A 50 9.31 11.10 -12.76
C THR A 50 9.15 9.86 -11.89
N PHE A 51 7.93 9.30 -11.79
CA PHE A 51 7.68 8.14 -10.94
C PHE A 51 8.01 6.84 -11.67
N GLN A 52 8.96 6.09 -11.11
CA GLN A 52 9.35 4.78 -11.61
C GLN A 52 8.75 3.69 -10.73
N ILE A 53 7.80 2.95 -11.29
CA ILE A 53 7.15 1.84 -10.61
C ILE A 53 8.19 0.77 -10.31
N LYS A 54 8.12 0.21 -9.11
CA LYS A 54 9.00 -0.91 -8.74
C LYS A 54 8.41 -2.22 -9.24
N GLY A 55 9.29 -3.15 -9.61
CA GLY A 55 8.88 -4.46 -10.10
C GLY A 55 8.19 -5.31 -9.02
N ARG A 56 7.61 -6.44 -9.45
CA ARG A 56 6.79 -7.33 -8.62
C ARG A 56 7.45 -7.73 -7.29
N HIS A 57 8.77 -7.95 -7.29
CA HIS A 57 9.50 -8.42 -6.11
C HIS A 57 9.55 -7.33 -5.05
N THR A 58 9.85 -6.09 -5.44
CA THR A 58 9.86 -4.96 -4.51
C THR A 58 8.47 -4.65 -3.95
N ILE A 59 7.43 -4.73 -4.79
CA ILE A 59 6.06 -4.49 -4.33
C ILE A 59 5.59 -5.58 -3.36
N ARG A 60 5.95 -6.85 -3.63
CA ARG A 60 5.72 -7.95 -2.69
C ARG A 60 6.42 -7.68 -1.36
N ASP A 61 7.70 -7.28 -1.39
CA ASP A 61 8.48 -7.04 -0.17
C ASP A 61 7.92 -5.84 0.62
N ASP A 62 7.46 -4.79 -0.07
CA ASP A 62 6.76 -3.65 0.55
C ASP A 62 5.43 -4.09 1.19
N ALA A 63 4.66 -4.97 0.53
CA ALA A 63 3.42 -5.52 1.07
C ALA A 63 3.68 -6.41 2.30
N GLU A 64 4.69 -7.26 2.25
CA GLU A 64 5.09 -8.11 3.37
C GLU A 64 5.57 -7.26 4.56
N LYS A 65 6.34 -6.21 4.30
CA LYS A 65 6.76 -5.25 5.33
C LYS A 65 5.57 -4.56 5.98
N MET A 66 4.59 -4.14 5.18
CA MET A 66 3.35 -3.54 5.69
C MET A 66 2.56 -4.52 6.56
N TYR A 67 2.39 -5.76 6.11
CA TYR A 67 1.75 -6.82 6.88
C TYR A 67 2.45 -7.06 8.23
N LYS A 68 3.79 -7.19 8.23
CA LYS A 68 4.58 -7.38 9.46
C LYS A 68 4.41 -6.21 10.42
N GLY A 69 4.35 -4.98 9.91
CA GLY A 69 4.06 -3.79 10.71
C GLY A 69 2.68 -3.87 11.36
N MET A 70 1.64 -4.07 10.57
CA MET A 70 0.25 -4.16 11.07
C MET A 70 0.06 -5.32 12.06
N LYS A 71 0.71 -6.46 11.81
CA LYS A 71 0.71 -7.60 12.73
C LYS A 71 1.30 -7.21 14.09
N LYS A 72 2.43 -6.51 14.08
CA LYS A 72 3.07 -6.03 15.31
C LYS A 72 2.19 -5.02 16.05
N ASP A 73 1.53 -4.12 15.32
CA ASP A 73 0.60 -3.15 15.91
C ASP A 73 -0.55 -3.87 16.62
N ILE A 74 -1.15 -4.88 15.97
CA ILE A 74 -2.20 -5.73 16.56
C ILE A 74 -1.67 -6.51 17.77
N GLU A 75 -0.45 -7.07 17.69
CA GLU A 75 0.16 -7.77 18.82
C GLU A 75 0.29 -6.86 20.05
N VAL A 76 0.71 -5.61 19.85
CA VAL A 76 0.81 -4.60 20.91
C VAL A 76 -0.58 -4.24 21.46
N GLU A 77 -1.58 -4.06 20.60
CA GLU A 77 -2.95 -3.78 21.02
C GLU A 77 -3.55 -4.93 21.86
N LEU A 78 -3.34 -6.18 21.42
CA LEU A 78 -3.83 -7.37 22.14
C LEU A 78 -3.12 -7.57 23.48
N GLN A 79 -1.80 -7.34 23.55
CA GLN A 79 -1.04 -7.45 24.79
C GLN A 79 -1.44 -6.43 25.85
N ASN A 80 -1.85 -5.23 25.43
CA ASN A 80 -2.31 -4.16 26.32
C ASN A 80 -3.81 -4.23 26.60
N SER A 81 -4.51 -5.26 26.12
CA SER A 81 -5.95 -5.39 26.30
C SER A 81 -6.27 -6.05 27.64
N ASP A 82 -7.02 -5.37 28.50
CA ASP A 82 -7.60 -5.94 29.73
C ASP A 82 -8.89 -6.75 29.46
N SER A 83 -9.24 -6.97 28.19
CA SER A 83 -10.48 -7.65 27.77
C SER A 83 -10.26 -9.13 27.46
N ARG A 84 -11.32 -9.93 27.55
CA ARG A 84 -11.31 -11.32 27.06
C ARG A 84 -11.36 -11.35 25.54
N ILE A 85 -10.35 -11.97 24.92
CA ILE A 85 -10.27 -12.14 23.46
C ILE A 85 -10.77 -13.55 23.10
N CYS A 86 -11.71 -13.64 22.16
CA CYS A 86 -12.16 -14.90 21.58
C CYS A 86 -11.60 -15.01 20.15
N LEU A 87 -10.81 -16.06 19.88
CA LEU A 87 -10.33 -16.38 18.54
C LEU A 87 -11.21 -17.46 17.93
N THR A 88 -11.64 -17.27 16.70
CA THR A 88 -12.33 -18.31 15.92
C THR A 88 -11.36 -18.83 14.88
N SER A 89 -11.27 -20.15 14.75
CA SER A 89 -10.53 -20.80 13.67
C SER A 89 -11.56 -21.42 12.74
N ASP A 90 -11.53 -21.02 11.47
CA ASP A 90 -12.13 -21.79 10.40
C ASP A 90 -11.12 -22.89 10.01
N MET A 91 -11.60 -24.12 9.81
CA MET A 91 -10.76 -25.28 9.46
C MET A 91 -11.04 -25.74 8.04
#